data_AF-A0A486R354-F1
#
_entry.id   AF-A0A486R354-F1
#
_cell.length_a   1.000
_cell.length_b   1.000
_cell.length_c   1.000
_cell.angle_alpha   90.00
_cell.angle_beta   90.00
_cell.angle_gamma   90.00
#
_symmetry.space_group_name_H-M   'P 1'
#
loop_
_entity.id
_entity.type
_entity.pdbx_description
1 polymer ?
#
loop_
_entity_poly.entity_id
_entity_poly.type
_entity_poly.pdbx_seq_one_letter_code
_entity_poly.pdbx_strand_id
1 'polypeptide(L)'
;MCTQATGDCQTTNNRQADQEEQLPDLTRLFKNRARDSDVIKKCKTMLIAGYSPQKTALLLRLPIEKVIDLYNNSYNPKCRRFANRNSFQDAKLALTMFHQGESLADICDVLGGLHLYTVVMSLRQNGVAESAIEQRLPHEGDPLLIEYQRVCKRKSTSRYKAIQINPVQRVNTGLATTA
;
A
#
# COMPACT_ATOMS: atom_id res chain seq x y z
N MET A 1 44.14 27.47 -54.50
CA MET A 1 45.18 26.53 -54.03
C MET A 1 45.50 26.91 -52.58
N CYS A 2 44.75 26.34 -51.62
CA CYS A 2 44.89 26.67 -50.21
C CYS A 2 46.05 25.88 -49.60
N THR A 3 46.99 26.60 -48.98
CA THR A 3 48.11 26.04 -48.22
C THR A 3 47.61 25.35 -46.96
N GLN A 4 47.87 24.06 -46.83
CA GLN A 4 47.62 23.28 -45.62
C GLN A 4 48.59 23.70 -44.52
N ALA A 5 48.07 24.09 -43.36
CA ALA A 5 48.85 24.25 -42.14
C ALA A 5 48.96 22.87 -41.47
N THR A 6 50.12 22.22 -41.62
CA THR A 6 50.49 21.05 -40.81
C THR A 6 50.85 21.56 -39.42
N GLY A 7 49.92 21.40 -38.47
CA GLY A 7 50.15 21.64 -37.06
C GLY A 7 50.26 20.31 -36.32
N ASP A 8 51.48 19.90 -36.01
CA ASP A 8 51.76 18.79 -35.11
C ASP A 8 51.37 19.16 -33.69
N CYS A 9 50.17 18.74 -33.27
CA CYS A 9 49.72 18.86 -31.88
C CYS A 9 49.97 17.55 -31.13
N GLN A 10 51.24 17.25 -30.84
CA GLN A 10 51.56 16.35 -29.72
C GLN A 10 52.04 17.17 -28.53
N THR A 11 51.53 16.78 -27.35
CA THR A 11 51.95 17.15 -26.00
C THR A 11 51.23 18.35 -25.39
N THR A 12 50.18 18.09 -24.61
CA THR A 12 50.14 18.25 -23.13
C THR A 12 48.71 18.00 -22.62
N ASN A 13 48.28 16.75 -22.56
CA ASN A 13 47.20 16.34 -21.64
C ASN A 13 47.83 15.78 -20.36
N ASN A 14 48.64 16.60 -19.68
CA ASN A 14 49.08 16.38 -18.31
C ASN A 14 48.56 17.55 -17.47
N ARG A 15 47.24 17.57 -17.21
CA ARG A 15 46.67 18.32 -16.09
C ARG A 15 46.26 17.30 -15.04
N GLN A 16 47.23 16.96 -14.21
CA GLN A 16 47.08 16.43 -12.84
C GLN A 16 46.02 15.33 -12.68
N ALA A 17 46.44 14.10 -13.01
CA ALA A 17 46.13 12.99 -12.12
C ALA A 17 46.78 13.28 -10.74
N ASP A 18 46.12 12.82 -9.68
CA ASP A 18 46.64 12.75 -8.29
C ASP A 18 46.63 14.05 -7.46
N GLN A 19 45.48 14.70 -7.37
CA GLN A 19 45.03 15.08 -6.03
C GLN A 19 44.11 13.97 -5.54
N GLU A 20 44.65 13.08 -4.72
CA GLU A 20 43.86 12.36 -3.73
C GLU A 20 43.19 13.42 -2.84
N GLU A 21 42.13 14.07 -3.33
CA GLU A 21 41.20 14.78 -2.47
C GLU A 21 40.66 13.72 -1.52
N GLN A 22 41.25 13.68 -0.32
CA GLN A 22 40.88 12.76 0.72
C GLN A 22 39.40 12.94 0.98
N LEU A 23 38.59 12.04 0.39
CA LEU A 23 37.15 12.07 0.51
C LEU A 23 36.81 12.17 2.01
N PRO A 24 35.91 13.09 2.40
CA PRO A 24 35.62 13.31 3.81
C PRO A 24 35.17 12.00 4.45
N ASP A 25 35.66 11.70 5.66
CA ASP A 25 35.22 10.52 6.39
C ASP A 25 33.73 10.65 6.75
N LEU A 26 32.89 9.98 5.96
CA LEU A 26 31.44 9.96 6.14
C LEU A 26 31.00 8.96 7.21
N THR A 27 31.91 8.26 7.88
CA THR A 27 31.59 7.24 8.89
C THR A 27 30.69 7.79 9.98
N ARG A 28 30.96 9.02 10.47
CA ARG A 28 30.15 9.68 11.50
C ARG A 28 28.75 10.03 10.98
N LEU A 29 28.65 10.55 9.75
CA LEU A 29 27.37 10.87 9.11
C LEU A 29 26.49 9.62 8.99
N PHE A 30 27.06 8.52 8.48
CA PHE A 30 26.35 7.26 8.31
C PHE A 30 25.92 6.64 9.64
N LYS A 31 26.79 6.67 10.66
CA LYS A 31 26.45 6.19 12.02
C LYS A 31 25.30 6.99 12.63
N ASN A 32 25.30 8.32 12.46
CA ASN A 32 24.24 9.18 12.99
C ASN A 32 22.91 8.93 12.26
N ARG A 33 22.91 8.88 10.93
CA ARG A 33 21.69 8.58 10.15
C ARG A 33 21.14 7.19 10.41
N ALA A 34 21.99 6.19 10.63
CA ALA A 34 21.55 4.83 10.93
C ALA A 34 20.85 4.69 12.31
N ARG A 35 21.03 5.68 13.20
CA ARG A 35 20.37 5.75 14.52
C ARG A 35 19.10 6.60 14.51
N ASP A 36 18.89 7.40 13.46
CA ASP A 36 17.72 8.25 13.31
C ASP A 36 16.48 7.42 12.96
N SER A 37 15.49 7.43 13.86
CA SER A 37 14.26 6.66 13.72
C SER A 37 13.43 7.07 12.51
N ASP A 38 13.41 8.35 12.17
CA ASP A 38 12.61 8.86 11.05
C ASP A 38 13.24 8.50 9.72
N VAL A 39 14.58 8.55 9.63
CA VAL A 39 15.32 8.09 8.46
C VAL A 39 15.13 6.58 8.25
N ILE A 40 15.21 5.78 9.32
CA ILE A 40 14.98 4.33 9.25
C ILE A 40 13.52 4.01 8.90
N LYS A 41 12.55 4.76 9.44
CA LYS A 41 11.13 4.62 9.08
C LYS A 41 10.91 4.88 7.60
N LYS A 42 11.48 5.97 7.06
CA LYS A 42 11.42 6.31 5.63
C LYS A 42 12.09 5.25 4.77
N CYS A 43 13.24 4.71 5.21
CA CYS A 43 13.93 3.60 4.54
C CYS A 43 13.01 2.40 4.37
N LYS A 44 12.39 1.94 5.47
CA LYS A 44 11.43 0.83 5.46
C LYS A 44 10.26 1.09 4.49
N THR A 45 9.69 2.29 4.52
CA THR A 45 8.60 2.68 3.61
C THR A 45 9.03 2.63 2.13
N MET A 46 10.22 3.12 1.80
CA MET A 46 10.74 3.10 0.43
C MET A 46 10.99 1.67 -0.07
N LEU A 47 11.55 0.79 0.78
CA LEU A 47 11.77 -0.61 0.42
C LEU A 47 10.43 -1.34 0.17
N ILE A 48 9.41 -1.09 1.00
CA ILE A 48 8.05 -1.63 0.80
C ILE A 48 7.43 -1.10 -0.51
N ALA A 49 7.71 0.16 -0.86
CA ALA A 49 7.28 0.77 -2.11
C ALA A 49 8.00 0.23 -3.36
N GLY A 50 8.96 -0.68 -3.20
CA GLY A 50 9.68 -1.31 -4.32
C GLY A 50 10.94 -0.57 -4.76
N TYR A 51 11.44 0.39 -3.99
CA TYR A 51 12.75 0.99 -4.26
C TYR A 51 13.86 -0.03 -4.01
N SER A 52 14.88 -0.05 -4.89
CA SER A 52 16.04 -0.92 -4.69
C SER A 52 16.84 -0.52 -3.44
N PRO A 53 17.51 -1.46 -2.75
CA PRO A 53 18.38 -1.16 -1.62
C PRO A 53 19.45 -0.10 -1.95
N GLN A 54 20.04 -0.16 -3.15
CA GLN A 54 21.06 0.79 -3.61
C GLN A 54 20.50 2.21 -3.72
N LYS A 55 19.34 2.36 -4.37
CA LYS A 55 18.68 3.66 -4.54
C LYS A 55 18.26 4.24 -3.19
N THR A 56 17.74 3.39 -2.30
CA THR A 56 17.30 3.80 -0.96
C THR A 56 18.48 4.24 -0.10
N ALA A 57 19.60 3.52 -0.14
CA ALA A 57 20.83 3.88 0.58
C ALA A 57 21.38 5.25 0.13
N LEU A 58 21.41 5.51 -1.18
CA LEU A 58 21.87 6.79 -1.73
C LEU A 58 20.95 7.96 -1.32
N LEU A 59 19.64 7.82 -1.53
CA LEU A 59 18.67 8.88 -1.23
C LEU A 59 18.62 9.23 0.26
N LEU A 60 18.74 8.23 1.12
CA LEU A 60 18.69 8.39 2.57
C LEU A 60 20.08 8.50 3.20
N ARG A 61 21.16 8.55 2.40
CA ARG A 61 22.55 8.56 2.88
C ARG A 61 22.76 7.59 4.04
N LEU A 62 22.33 6.35 3.85
CA LEU A 62 22.47 5.26 4.80
C LEU A 62 23.59 4.30 4.35
N PRO A 63 24.28 3.64 5.30
CA PRO A 63 25.18 2.56 4.95
C PRO A 63 24.42 1.44 4.23
N ILE A 64 24.96 0.98 3.10
CA ILE A 64 24.31 0.00 2.22
C ILE A 64 24.02 -1.32 2.94
N GLU A 65 24.95 -1.81 3.76
CA GLU A 65 24.81 -3.03 4.55
C GLU A 65 23.53 -3.00 5.41
N LYS A 66 23.28 -1.86 6.07
CA LYS A 66 22.10 -1.70 6.92
C LYS A 66 20.79 -1.75 6.13
N VAL A 67 20.80 -1.25 4.90
CA VAL A 67 19.62 -1.25 4.02
C VAL A 67 19.39 -2.65 3.44
N ILE A 68 20.44 -3.38 3.10
CA ILE A 68 20.37 -4.79 2.68
C ILE A 68 19.82 -5.65 3.82
N ASP A 69 20.32 -5.47 5.05
CA ASP A 69 19.79 -6.15 6.24
C ASP A 69 18.29 -5.90 6.39
N LEU A 70 17.84 -4.65 6.26
CA LEU A 70 16.42 -4.32 6.35
C LEU A 70 15.61 -5.00 5.22
N TYR A 71 16.12 -4.97 3.99
CA TYR A 71 15.45 -5.58 2.83
C TYR A 71 15.29 -7.10 3.01
N ASN A 72 16.34 -7.78 3.48
CA ASN A 72 16.33 -9.21 3.74
C ASN A 72 15.47 -9.60 4.95
N ASN A 73 15.42 -8.74 5.99
CA ASN A 73 14.60 -8.94 7.20
C ASN A 73 13.10 -8.59 7.01
N SER A 74 12.53 -8.87 5.84
CA SER A 74 11.10 -8.68 5.51
C SER A 74 10.61 -7.25 5.22
N TYR A 75 11.47 -6.29 4.83
CA TYR A 75 11.00 -4.98 4.32
C TYR A 75 11.00 -4.87 2.78
N ASN A 76 11.29 -5.96 2.07
CA ASN A 76 11.14 -6.03 0.63
C ASN A 76 9.65 -6.10 0.20
N PRO A 77 9.31 -5.70 -1.03
CA PRO A 77 7.92 -5.63 -1.51
C PRO A 77 7.24 -7.01 -1.64
N LYS A 78 8.03 -8.10 -1.65
CA LYS A 78 7.48 -9.47 -1.68
C LYS A 78 6.93 -9.87 -0.30
N CYS A 79 7.66 -9.52 0.77
CA CYS A 79 7.30 -9.88 2.15
C CYS A 79 6.38 -8.87 2.83
N ARG A 80 6.48 -7.57 2.48
CA ARG A 80 5.60 -6.52 3.01
C ARG A 80 5.02 -5.70 1.87
N ARG A 81 3.71 -5.49 1.92
CA ARG A 81 2.99 -4.52 1.10
C ARG A 81 2.58 -3.34 1.98
N PHE A 82 2.26 -2.21 1.37
CA PHE A 82 1.55 -1.16 2.09
C PHE A 82 0.30 -1.76 2.75
N ALA A 83 -0.01 -1.32 3.96
CA ALA A 83 -1.29 -1.63 4.56
C ALA A 83 -2.38 -1.34 3.54
N ASN A 84 -3.25 -2.33 3.32
CA ASN A 84 -4.24 -2.36 2.25
C ASN A 84 -5.03 -1.05 2.17
N ARG A 85 -5.59 -0.78 0.98
CA ARG A 85 -6.51 0.32 0.68
C ARG A 85 -7.37 0.68 1.89
N ASN A 86 -7.41 1.97 2.23
CA ASN A 86 -8.21 2.43 3.35
C ASN A 86 -9.69 2.31 2.98
N SER A 87 -10.44 1.46 3.69
CA SER A 87 -11.87 1.25 3.46
C SER A 87 -12.68 2.54 3.49
N PHE A 88 -12.25 3.53 4.29
CA PHE A 88 -12.86 4.85 4.32
C PHE A 88 -12.65 5.63 3.02
N GLN A 89 -11.43 5.57 2.45
CA GLN A 89 -11.12 6.23 1.18
C GLN A 89 -11.84 5.54 0.02
N ASP A 90 -11.92 4.21 0.05
CA ASP A 90 -12.66 3.41 -0.95
C ASP A 90 -14.16 3.73 -0.91
N ALA A 91 -14.76 3.85 0.29
CA ALA A 91 -16.16 4.23 0.43
C ALA A 91 -16.43 5.64 -0.10
N LYS A 92 -15.53 6.60 0.16
CA LYS A 92 -15.65 7.98 -0.36
C LYS A 92 -15.49 8.04 -1.88
N LEU A 93 -14.56 7.26 -2.43
CA LEU A 93 -14.36 7.15 -3.87
C LEU A 93 -15.58 6.49 -4.55
N ALA A 94 -16.09 5.39 -3.99
CA ALA A 94 -17.31 4.73 -4.43
C ALA A 94 -18.50 5.70 -4.50
N LEU A 95 -18.70 6.48 -3.43
CA LEU A 95 -19.76 7.47 -3.36
C LEU A 95 -19.60 8.57 -4.43
N THR A 96 -18.36 9.05 -4.62
CA THR A 96 -18.07 10.08 -5.61
C THR A 96 -18.37 9.59 -7.03
N MET A 97 -17.89 8.39 -7.39
CA MET A 97 -18.15 7.78 -8.69
C MET A 97 -19.64 7.48 -8.89
N PHE A 98 -20.33 7.04 -7.84
CA PHE A 98 -21.77 6.85 -7.88
C PHE A 98 -22.51 8.17 -8.16
N HIS A 99 -22.13 9.28 -7.52
CA HIS A 99 -22.72 10.58 -7.84
C HIS A 99 -22.39 11.08 -9.25
N GLN A 100 -21.25 10.68 -9.81
CA GLN A 100 -20.87 10.98 -11.19
C GLN A 100 -21.68 10.22 -12.25
N GLY A 101 -22.43 9.19 -11.84
CA GLY A 101 -23.25 8.40 -12.77
C GLY A 101 -22.62 7.08 -13.21
N GLU A 102 -21.46 6.71 -12.67
CA GLU A 102 -20.76 5.48 -13.04
C GLU A 102 -21.59 4.22 -12.68
N SER A 103 -21.36 3.15 -13.44
CA SER A 103 -21.98 1.85 -13.18
C SER A 103 -21.36 1.19 -11.94
N LEU A 104 -22.12 0.32 -11.25
CA LEU A 104 -21.57 -0.37 -10.08
C LEU A 104 -20.45 -1.35 -10.44
N ALA A 105 -20.42 -1.87 -11.68
CA ALA A 105 -19.35 -2.72 -12.17
C ALA A 105 -18.04 -1.92 -12.31
N ASP A 106 -18.09 -0.75 -12.96
CA ASP A 106 -16.92 0.12 -13.14
C ASP A 106 -16.34 0.58 -11.80
N ILE A 107 -17.23 0.88 -10.84
CA ILE A 107 -16.82 1.21 -9.47
C ILE A 107 -16.09 0.03 -8.81
N CYS A 108 -16.57 -1.21 -8.97
CA CYS A 108 -15.90 -2.38 -8.43
C CYS A 108 -14.49 -2.57 -9.02
N ASP A 109 -14.35 -2.34 -10.32
CA ASP A 109 -13.08 -2.49 -11.05
C ASP A 109 -12.06 -1.43 -10.63
N VAL A 110 -12.46 -0.15 -10.57
CA VAL A 110 -11.60 0.95 -10.08
C VAL A 110 -11.21 0.74 -8.62
N LEU A 111 -12.10 0.13 -7.83
CA LEU A 111 -11.80 -0.27 -6.45
C LEU A 111 -10.94 -1.53 -6.34
N GLY A 112 -10.29 -1.95 -7.43
CA GLY A 112 -9.30 -3.03 -7.47
C GLY A 112 -9.96 -4.40 -7.47
N GLY A 113 -11.12 -4.53 -8.12
CA GLY A 113 -11.90 -5.77 -8.14
C GLY A 113 -12.62 -6.03 -6.82
N LEU A 114 -13.10 -4.98 -6.15
CA LEU A 114 -13.83 -5.13 -4.90
C LEU A 114 -15.17 -5.83 -5.16
N HIS A 115 -15.61 -6.71 -4.27
CA HIS A 115 -16.90 -7.37 -4.44
C HIS A 115 -18.08 -6.37 -4.40
N LEU A 116 -19.04 -6.54 -5.31
CA LEU A 116 -20.24 -5.70 -5.42
C LEU A 116 -21.01 -5.56 -4.09
N TYR A 117 -21.08 -6.63 -3.29
CA TYR A 117 -21.69 -6.57 -1.97
C TYR A 117 -21.07 -5.49 -1.07
N THR A 118 -19.74 -5.39 -1.07
CA THR A 118 -19.02 -4.42 -0.24
C THR A 118 -19.27 -2.99 -0.71
N VAL A 119 -19.28 -2.77 -2.03
CA VAL A 119 -19.60 -1.46 -2.62
C VAL A 119 -21.03 -1.06 -2.26
N VAL A 120 -22.01 -1.93 -2.46
CA VAL A 120 -23.42 -1.68 -2.11
C VAL A 120 -23.59 -1.39 -0.62
N MET A 121 -22.96 -2.16 0.28
CA MET A 121 -23.01 -1.87 1.72
C MET A 121 -22.39 -0.51 2.05
N SER A 122 -21.29 -0.14 1.40
CA SER A 122 -20.66 1.17 1.61
C SER A 122 -21.56 2.32 1.17
N LEU A 123 -22.24 2.19 0.01
CA LEU A 123 -23.18 3.20 -0.47
C LEU A 123 -24.39 3.36 0.45
N ARG A 124 -24.95 2.24 0.95
CA ARG A 124 -26.03 2.25 1.96
C ARG A 124 -25.60 2.95 3.24
N GLN A 125 -24.40 2.66 3.74
CA GLN A 125 -23.85 3.31 4.94
C GLN A 125 -23.65 4.82 4.74
N ASN A 126 -23.39 5.27 3.51
CA ASN A 126 -23.29 6.67 3.14
C ASN A 126 -24.64 7.32 2.76
N GLY A 127 -25.77 6.63 2.97
CA GLY A 127 -27.11 7.21 2.82
C GLY A 127 -27.66 7.20 1.39
N VAL A 128 -27.07 6.45 0.47
CA VAL A 128 -27.63 6.28 -0.87
C VAL A 128 -28.92 5.45 -0.81
N ALA A 129 -29.98 5.94 -1.44
CA ALA A 129 -31.28 5.26 -1.48
C ALA A 129 -31.20 3.94 -2.25
N GLU A 130 -31.89 2.91 -1.75
CA GLU A 130 -31.83 1.55 -2.34
C GLU A 130 -32.28 1.53 -3.81
N SER A 131 -33.34 2.26 -4.13
CA SER A 131 -33.85 2.37 -5.51
C SER A 131 -32.82 2.92 -6.49
N ALA A 132 -31.97 3.86 -6.04
CA ALA A 132 -30.90 4.41 -6.87
C ALA A 132 -29.77 3.40 -7.10
N ILE A 133 -29.50 2.54 -6.12
CA ILE A 133 -28.52 1.45 -6.24
C ILE A 133 -29.05 0.38 -7.20
N GLU A 134 -30.31 -0.03 -7.04
CA GLU A 134 -30.96 -1.05 -7.86
C GLU A 134 -31.00 -0.67 -9.35
N GLN A 135 -31.23 0.60 -9.66
CA GLN A 135 -31.21 1.12 -11.04
C GLN A 135 -29.86 0.94 -11.76
N ARG A 136 -28.77 0.75 -11.01
CA ARG A 136 -27.40 0.65 -11.56
C ARG A 136 -26.76 -0.70 -11.31
N LEU A 137 -27.55 -1.70 -10.94
CA LEU A 137 -27.07 -3.07 -10.84
C LEU A 137 -26.62 -3.57 -12.23
N PRO A 138 -25.60 -4.44 -12.27
CA PRO A 138 -25.21 -5.12 -13.51
C PRO A 138 -26.37 -5.95 -14.09
N HIS A 139 -26.28 -6.30 -15.37
CA HIS A 139 -27.32 -7.04 -16.08
C HIS A 139 -27.56 -8.45 -15.49
N GLU A 140 -28.76 -8.99 -15.69
CA GLU A 140 -29.10 -10.35 -15.27
C GLU A 140 -28.18 -11.37 -15.96
N GLY A 141 -27.52 -12.21 -15.18
CA GLY A 141 -26.56 -13.20 -15.66
C GLY A 141 -25.09 -12.77 -15.56
N ASP A 142 -24.80 -11.51 -15.20
CA ASP A 142 -23.43 -11.08 -14.90
C ASP A 142 -22.87 -11.87 -13.69
N PRO A 143 -21.65 -12.45 -13.79
CA PRO A 143 -20.96 -13.08 -12.67
C PRO A 143 -20.97 -12.25 -11.37
N LEU A 144 -20.81 -10.93 -11.48
CA LEU A 144 -20.76 -10.02 -10.34
C LEU A 144 -22.10 -9.96 -9.59
N LEU A 145 -23.21 -9.96 -10.32
CA LEU A 145 -24.56 -9.97 -9.76
C LEU A 145 -24.89 -11.33 -9.12
N ILE A 146 -24.49 -12.43 -9.74
CA ILE A 146 -24.69 -13.79 -9.21
C ILE A 146 -23.95 -13.95 -7.87
N GLU A 147 -22.71 -13.49 -7.79
CA GLU A 147 -21.96 -13.48 -6.53
C GLU A 147 -22.65 -12.62 -5.47
N TYR A 148 -23.08 -11.41 -5.84
CA TYR A 148 -23.79 -10.51 -4.94
C TYR A 148 -25.04 -11.18 -4.33
N GLN A 149 -25.88 -11.81 -5.15
CA GLN A 149 -27.08 -12.52 -4.68
C GLN A 149 -26.73 -13.68 -3.73
N ARG A 150 -25.69 -14.47 -4.04
CA ARG A 150 -25.21 -15.54 -3.15
C ARG A 150 -24.77 -14.99 -1.79
N VAL A 151 -24.02 -13.88 -1.79
CA VAL A 151 -23.57 -13.23 -0.56
C VAL A 151 -24.77 -12.70 0.24
N CYS A 152 -25.73 -12.05 -0.40
CA CYS A 152 -26.96 -11.57 0.23
C CYS A 152 -27.74 -12.72 0.88
N LYS A 153 -27.95 -13.84 0.19
CA LYS A 153 -28.62 -15.05 0.73
C LYS A 153 -27.86 -15.65 1.92
N ARG A 154 -26.53 -15.67 1.87
CA ARG A 154 -25.70 -16.15 2.98
C ARG A 154 -25.75 -15.20 4.18
N LYS A 155 -25.80 -13.89 3.93
CA LYS A 155 -25.82 -12.87 4.99
C LYS A 155 -27.18 -12.72 5.64
N SER A 156 -28.29 -12.97 4.92
CA SER A 156 -29.64 -12.94 5.49
C SER A 156 -29.88 -14.01 6.57
N THR A 157 -29.17 -15.13 6.49
CA THR A 157 -29.23 -16.20 7.51
C THR A 157 -28.20 -16.02 8.64
N SER A 158 -27.25 -15.10 8.48
CA SER A 158 -26.18 -14.87 9.45
C SER A 158 -26.70 -14.04 10.62
N ARG A 159 -26.95 -14.71 11.76
CA ARG A 159 -27.19 -14.02 13.04
C ARG A 159 -25.87 -13.57 13.62
N TYR A 160 -25.52 -12.29 13.44
CA TYR A 160 -24.36 -11.70 14.11
C TYR A 160 -24.51 -11.85 15.63
N LYS A 161 -23.57 -12.54 16.27
CA LYS A 161 -23.42 -12.53 17.72
C LYS A 161 -22.31 -11.54 18.04
N ALA A 162 -22.65 -10.46 18.74
CA ALA A 162 -21.65 -9.51 19.20
C ALA A 162 -20.59 -10.27 19.99
N ILE A 163 -19.32 -10.04 19.66
CA ILE A 163 -18.20 -10.58 20.43
C ILE A 163 -18.30 -9.93 21.80
N GLN A 164 -18.64 -10.73 22.81
CA GLN A 164 -18.62 -10.29 24.19
C GLN A 164 -17.16 -10.22 24.63
N ILE A 165 -16.61 -9.00 24.66
CA ILE A 165 -15.21 -8.75 25.03
C ILE A 165 -14.96 -9.05 26.52
N ASN A 166 -16.01 -8.99 27.35
CA ASN A 166 -15.95 -9.38 28.75
C ASN A 166 -16.45 -10.82 28.93
N PRO A 167 -15.71 -11.69 29.64
CA PRO A 167 -16.25 -12.97 30.06
C PRO A 167 -17.34 -12.69 31.10
N VAL A 168 -18.61 -12.83 30.72
CA VAL A 168 -19.68 -12.98 31.72
C VAL A 168 -19.30 -14.24 32.50
N GLN A 169 -19.05 -14.10 33.80
CA GLN A 169 -18.84 -15.24 34.69
C GLN A 169 -19.94 -16.26 34.36
N ARG A 170 -19.55 -17.46 33.95
CA ARG A 170 -20.52 -18.52 33.67
C ARG A 170 -21.32 -18.73 34.95
N VAL A 171 -22.57 -18.28 34.95
CA VAL A 171 -23.48 -18.57 36.05
C VAL A 171 -23.71 -20.07 36.00
N ASN A 172 -23.19 -20.80 36.99
CA ASN A 172 -23.43 -22.24 37.11
C ASN A 172 -24.92 -22.43 37.40
N THR A 173 -25.70 -22.78 36.38
CA THR A 173 -27.13 -23.11 36.49
C THR A 173 -27.38 -24.46 37.19
N GLY A 174 -26.36 -25.04 37.84
CA GLY A 174 -26.42 -26.33 38.53
C GLY A 174 -26.79 -26.26 40.02
N LEU A 175 -27.01 -25.08 40.60
CA LEU A 175 -27.34 -24.92 42.03
C LEU A 175 -28.80 -24.54 42.31
N ALA A 176 -29.64 -24.45 41.29
CA ALA A 176 -31.06 -24.13 41.44
C ALA A 176 -31.95 -25.38 41.35
N THR A 177 -31.57 -26.48 42.01
CA THR A 177 -32.50 -27.57 42.36
C THR A 177 -32.04 -28.25 43.64
N THR A 178 -32.43 -27.69 44.79
CA THR A 178 -32.75 -28.50 45.97
C THR A 178 -33.76 -27.73 46.81
N ALA A 179 -34.89 -28.40 47.04
CA ALA A 179 -36.03 -28.17 47.92
C ALA A 179 -35.98 -27.00 48.92
#